data_AF-A0A8J4R0K3-F1
#
_entry.id   AF-A0A8J4R0K3-F1
#
_cell.length_a   1.000
_cell.length_b   1.000
_cell.length_c   1.000
_cell.angle_alpha   90.00
_cell.angle_beta   90.00
_cell.angle_gamma   90.00
#
_symmetry.space_group_name_H-M   'P 1'
#
loop_
_entity.id
_entity.type
_entity.pdbx_description
1 polymer ?
#
loop_
_entity_poly.entity_id
_entity_poly.type
_entity_poly.pdbx_seq_one_letter_code
_entity_poly.pdbx_strand_id
1 'polypeptide(L)'
;MNKGNGRFDPVQDIQEADLPESFVRGLSTAHIPGRAQIVYDTYPESNNSLEVSENSCGDLTFYLDGAHSPESMEACAKWFSSAVKGNQISSSSFKLKNLEEVWGNGHIQHGSGNMEESNKLIKQILLFNCMDVRHPHILLPRLVSTCASSGTHFAKAFFVPSMSTYSKVTSGATIPSDICRRDLSWQFNLQMLWEKIIHGKEVGTLLDKGAKMDNAKILPHEFLYEDASRCSPADNYFACSAVMPSLPLTIKWLRDCVKQNPSLKVQVLVTGSLHLVGDVLKLMKR
;
A
#
# COMPACT_ATOMS: atom_id res chain seq x y z
N MET A 1 -63.68 -6.74 -45.11
CA MET A 1 -62.32 -6.22 -44.81
C MET A 1 -62.27 -5.80 -43.34
N ASN A 2 -61.83 -6.70 -42.46
CA ASN A 2 -61.57 -6.38 -41.05
C ASN A 2 -60.06 -6.22 -40.87
N LYS A 3 -59.63 -5.01 -40.51
CA LYS A 3 -58.24 -4.72 -40.15
C LYS A 3 -57.99 -5.27 -38.75
N GLY A 4 -57.13 -6.28 -38.64
CA GLY A 4 -56.62 -6.75 -37.35
C GLY A 4 -55.63 -5.75 -36.79
N ASN A 5 -56.00 -5.09 -35.68
CA ASN A 5 -55.07 -4.33 -34.85
C ASN A 5 -54.17 -5.33 -34.09
N GLY A 6 -53.04 -5.68 -34.68
CA GLY A 6 -51.92 -6.31 -33.96
C GLY A 6 -51.22 -5.25 -33.13
N ARG A 7 -51.51 -5.22 -31.83
CA ARG A 7 -50.78 -4.45 -30.83
C ARG A 7 -49.37 -5.04 -30.73
N PHE A 8 -48.36 -4.27 -31.14
CA PHE A 8 -46.97 -4.58 -30.82
C PHE A 8 -46.76 -4.23 -29.35
N ASP A 9 -46.64 -5.25 -28.50
CA ASP A 9 -46.14 -5.10 -27.14
C ASP A 9 -44.61 -5.25 -27.18
N PRO A 10 -43.80 -4.20 -26.93
CA PRO A 10 -42.37 -4.33 -26.77
C PRO A 10 -42.08 -4.52 -25.28
N VAL A 11 -42.32 -5.72 -24.77
CA VAL A 11 -41.72 -6.19 -23.53
C VAL A 11 -41.11 -7.55 -23.82
N GLN A 12 -40.01 -7.53 -24.59
CA GLN A 12 -39.05 -8.61 -24.45
C GLN A 12 -38.40 -8.39 -23.09
N ASP A 13 -38.84 -9.19 -22.13
CA ASP A 13 -38.10 -9.47 -20.91
C ASP A 13 -36.63 -9.67 -21.32
N ILE A 14 -35.77 -8.75 -20.91
CA ILE A 14 -34.34 -9.00 -20.88
C ILE A 14 -34.17 -10.03 -19.76
N GLN A 15 -34.42 -11.31 -20.08
CA GLN A 15 -33.90 -12.40 -19.27
C GLN A 15 -32.40 -12.16 -19.22
N GLU A 16 -31.89 -11.85 -18.02
CA GLU A 16 -30.46 -11.90 -17.74
C GLU A 16 -30.01 -13.32 -18.09
N ALA A 17 -29.46 -13.49 -19.29
CA ALA A 17 -28.98 -14.77 -19.74
C ALA A 17 -27.77 -15.13 -18.87
N ASP A 18 -27.87 -16.22 -18.13
CA ASP A 18 -26.77 -16.73 -17.32
C ASP A 18 -25.52 -16.94 -18.18
N LEU A 19 -24.37 -16.50 -17.66
CA LEU A 19 -23.08 -16.69 -18.31
C LEU A 19 -22.80 -18.20 -18.51
N PRO A 20 -22.34 -18.63 -19.70
CA PRO A 20 -21.95 -20.02 -19.92
C PRO A 20 -20.94 -20.50 -18.88
N GLU A 21 -21.08 -21.74 -18.39
CA GLU A 21 -20.23 -22.29 -17.33
C GLU A 21 -18.73 -22.21 -17.66
N SER A 22 -18.36 -22.40 -18.93
CA SER A 22 -16.99 -22.27 -19.40
C SER A 22 -16.44 -20.85 -19.22
N PHE A 23 -17.29 -19.82 -19.35
CA PHE A 23 -16.93 -18.42 -19.15
C PHE A 23 -16.82 -18.11 -17.66
N VAL A 24 -17.77 -18.59 -16.85
CA VAL A 24 -17.70 -18.48 -15.39
C VAL A 24 -16.40 -19.10 -14.87
N ARG A 25 -16.05 -20.31 -15.31
CA ARG A 25 -14.80 -20.99 -14.94
C ARG A 25 -13.56 -20.21 -15.38
N GLY A 26 -13.58 -19.67 -16.59
CA GLY A 26 -12.46 -18.85 -17.10
C GLY A 26 -12.28 -17.57 -16.27
N LEU A 27 -13.37 -16.88 -15.98
CA LEU A 27 -13.38 -15.64 -15.19
C LEU A 27 -13.01 -15.89 -13.73
N SER A 28 -13.48 -16.98 -13.12
CA SER A 28 -13.20 -17.32 -11.72
C SER A 28 -11.74 -17.75 -11.48
N THR A 29 -11.04 -18.20 -12.53
CA THR A 29 -9.64 -18.63 -12.46
C THR A 29 -8.66 -17.62 -13.05
N ALA A 30 -9.16 -16.56 -13.72
CA ALA A 30 -8.33 -15.51 -14.27
C ALA A 30 -7.57 -14.76 -13.17
N HIS A 31 -6.26 -14.70 -13.28
CA HIS A 31 -5.39 -13.97 -12.36
C HIS A 31 -4.34 -13.18 -13.15
N ILE A 32 -4.23 -11.88 -12.86
CA ILE A 32 -3.28 -10.98 -13.51
C ILE A 32 -2.27 -10.52 -12.45
N PRO A 33 -1.02 -11.03 -12.48
CA PRO A 33 -0.01 -10.63 -11.51
C PRO A 33 0.19 -9.11 -11.48
N GLY A 34 0.20 -8.54 -10.27
CA GLY A 34 0.38 -7.10 -10.06
C GLY A 34 -0.87 -6.23 -10.29
N ARG A 35 -2.06 -6.84 -10.37
CA ARG A 35 -3.35 -6.16 -10.38
C ARG A 35 -4.18 -6.63 -9.19
N ALA A 36 -4.55 -5.70 -8.31
CA ALA A 36 -5.32 -6.00 -7.12
C ALA A 36 -4.83 -7.26 -6.35
N GLN A 37 -3.51 -7.44 -6.26
CA GLN A 37 -2.89 -8.66 -5.74
C GLN A 37 -2.39 -8.47 -4.31
N ILE A 38 -2.74 -9.39 -3.40
CA ILE A 38 -2.26 -9.39 -2.01
C ILE A 38 -1.18 -10.45 -1.87
N VAL A 39 -0.06 -10.08 -1.25
CA VAL A 39 1.07 -10.96 -0.96
C VAL A 39 1.45 -10.84 0.51
N TYR A 40 1.35 -11.94 1.25
CA TYR A 40 1.79 -12.03 2.63
C TYR A 40 3.28 -12.31 2.67
N ASP A 41 4.03 -11.58 3.50
CA ASP A 41 5.47 -11.80 3.64
C ASP A 41 5.75 -12.93 4.63
N THR A 42 5.65 -14.17 4.13
CA THR A 42 6.02 -15.36 4.90
C THR A 42 7.53 -15.56 4.80
N TYR A 43 8.33 -14.69 5.43
CA TYR A 43 9.79 -14.87 5.44
C TYR A 43 10.12 -16.11 6.31
N PRO A 44 10.63 -17.22 5.74
CA PRO A 44 11.01 -18.37 6.55
C PRO A 44 12.20 -17.97 7.42
N GLU A 45 12.08 -18.13 8.72
CA GLU A 45 13.21 -17.97 9.62
C GLU A 45 14.33 -18.89 9.15
N SER A 46 15.55 -18.34 9.01
CA SER A 46 16.73 -19.13 8.72
C SER A 46 16.83 -20.27 9.72
N ASN A 47 16.76 -21.51 9.24
CA ASN A 47 16.95 -22.75 9.98
C ASN A 47 17.99 -22.59 11.11
N ASN A 48 17.52 -22.43 12.35
CA ASN A 48 18.24 -22.75 13.59
C ASN A 48 17.39 -22.39 14.83
N SER A 49 16.29 -23.08 15.04
CA SER A 49 15.84 -23.45 16.40
C SER A 49 14.67 -24.43 16.29
N LEU A 50 14.90 -25.65 16.81
CA LEU A 50 13.84 -26.57 17.18
C LEU A 50 12.88 -25.86 18.15
N GLU A 51 11.59 -26.00 17.88
CA GLU A 51 10.46 -25.90 18.82
C GLU A 51 10.39 -24.67 19.73
N VAL A 52 9.86 -23.53 19.24
CA VAL A 52 9.12 -22.56 20.10
C VAL A 52 8.07 -21.80 19.27
N SER A 53 6.78 -22.02 19.60
CA SER A 53 5.59 -21.14 19.44
C SER A 53 5.34 -20.42 18.10
N GLU A 54 4.31 -20.87 17.36
CA GLU A 54 3.82 -20.36 16.06
C GLU A 54 3.35 -18.89 15.98
N ASN A 55 3.58 -18.02 16.96
CA ASN A 55 2.81 -16.77 17.07
C ASN A 55 3.56 -15.42 17.15
N SER A 56 4.83 -15.31 16.73
CA SER A 56 5.54 -14.01 16.80
C SER A 56 6.25 -13.55 15.51
N CYS A 57 5.99 -14.15 14.35
CA CYS A 57 6.45 -13.58 13.08
C CYS A 57 5.63 -12.32 12.77
N GLY A 58 6.30 -11.17 12.61
CA GLY A 58 5.66 -9.87 12.38
C GLY A 58 4.71 -9.88 11.16
N ASP A 59 3.59 -9.16 11.26
CA ASP A 59 2.52 -9.17 10.24
C ASP A 59 2.82 -8.13 9.15
N LEU A 60 3.54 -8.52 8.10
CA LEU A 60 3.84 -7.69 6.93
C LEU A 60 3.06 -8.19 5.70
N THR A 61 2.17 -7.33 5.18
CA THR A 61 1.36 -7.63 3.99
C THR A 61 1.58 -6.59 2.90
N PHE A 62 1.80 -7.04 1.67
CA PHE A 62 1.95 -6.20 0.48
C PHE A 62 0.67 -6.25 -0.37
N TYR A 63 0.17 -5.09 -0.75
CA TYR A 63 -0.96 -4.87 -1.65
C TYR A 63 -0.39 -4.27 -2.93
N LEU A 64 -0.54 -4.98 -4.06
CA LEU A 64 0.17 -4.68 -5.29
C LEU A 64 -0.82 -4.30 -6.40
N ASP A 65 -0.71 -3.08 -6.91
CA ASP A 65 -1.42 -2.67 -8.12
C ASP A 65 -0.56 -1.73 -8.98
N GLY A 66 -0.30 -2.11 -10.23
CA GLY A 66 0.47 -1.31 -11.20
C GLY A 66 -0.28 -0.09 -11.78
N ALA A 67 -1.21 0.52 -11.04
CA ALA A 67 -1.94 1.72 -11.45
C ALA A 67 -0.97 2.88 -11.77
N HIS A 68 -1.28 3.63 -12.82
CA HIS A 68 -0.42 4.73 -13.32
C HIS A 68 -1.17 5.76 -14.18
N SER A 69 -2.50 5.77 -14.11
CA SER A 69 -3.39 6.81 -14.65
C SER A 69 -4.32 7.30 -13.54
N PRO A 70 -4.96 8.47 -13.67
CA PRO A 70 -5.90 8.96 -12.65
C PRO A 70 -7.03 7.97 -12.35
N GLU A 71 -7.61 7.35 -13.38
CA GLU A 71 -8.73 6.41 -13.26
C GLU A 71 -8.28 5.11 -12.59
N SER A 72 -7.11 4.59 -12.97
CA SER A 72 -6.55 3.39 -12.35
C SER A 72 -6.10 3.63 -10.90
N MET A 73 -5.62 4.84 -10.57
CA MET A 73 -5.30 5.23 -9.20
C MET A 73 -6.54 5.26 -8.30
N GLU A 74 -7.67 5.75 -8.84
CA GLU A 74 -8.94 5.74 -8.11
C GLU A 74 -9.42 4.30 -7.85
N ALA A 75 -9.39 3.44 -8.88
CA ALA A 75 -9.74 2.02 -8.74
C ALA A 75 -8.83 1.30 -7.73
N CYS A 76 -7.51 1.53 -7.82
CA CYS A 76 -6.52 1.02 -6.89
C CYS A 76 -6.79 1.46 -5.45
N ALA A 77 -7.08 2.75 -5.22
CA ALA A 77 -7.37 3.27 -3.89
C ALA A 77 -8.62 2.64 -3.27
N LYS A 78 -9.71 2.52 -4.04
CA LYS A 78 -10.96 1.89 -3.60
C LYS A 78 -10.74 0.40 -3.26
N TRP A 79 -10.04 -0.31 -4.14
CA TRP A 79 -9.67 -1.71 -3.89
C TRP A 79 -8.83 -1.85 -2.62
N PHE A 80 -7.75 -1.08 -2.49
CA PHE A 80 -6.86 -1.14 -1.32
C PHE A 80 -7.63 -0.87 -0.03
N SER A 81 -8.42 0.20 0.00
CA SER A 81 -9.24 0.59 1.17
C SER A 81 -10.25 -0.50 1.56
N SER A 82 -10.78 -1.23 0.59
CA SER A 82 -11.70 -2.34 0.84
C SER A 82 -10.96 -3.58 1.35
N ALA A 83 -9.82 -3.91 0.73
CA ALA A 83 -9.01 -5.07 1.07
C ALA A 83 -8.44 -4.98 2.49
N VAL A 84 -7.92 -3.80 2.88
CA VAL A 84 -7.40 -3.60 4.25
C VAL A 84 -8.50 -3.71 5.29
N LYS A 85 -9.72 -3.22 5.04
CA LYS A 85 -10.87 -3.36 5.95
C LYS A 85 -11.37 -4.79 6.05
N GLY A 86 -11.43 -5.51 4.93
CA GLY A 86 -11.81 -6.94 4.91
C GLY A 86 -10.88 -7.79 5.79
N ASN A 87 -9.57 -7.52 5.75
CA ASN A 87 -8.61 -8.20 6.61
C ASN A 87 -8.75 -7.86 8.10
N GLN A 88 -9.28 -6.68 8.45
CA GLN A 88 -9.60 -6.34 9.85
C GLN A 88 -10.79 -7.17 10.36
N ILE A 89 -11.81 -7.32 9.51
CA ILE A 89 -13.03 -8.07 9.84
C ILE A 89 -12.76 -9.58 9.91
N SER A 90 -11.90 -10.11 9.03
CA SER A 90 -11.48 -11.51 9.09
C SER A 90 -10.71 -11.84 10.37
N SER A 91 -9.87 -10.91 10.86
CA SER A 91 -9.22 -11.04 12.18
C SER A 91 -10.20 -10.86 13.35
N SER A 92 -11.33 -10.16 13.18
CA SER A 92 -12.35 -9.93 14.21
C SER A 92 -13.63 -10.75 14.04
N SER A 93 -13.61 -11.81 13.21
CA SER A 93 -14.81 -12.57 12.82
C SER A 93 -15.41 -13.44 13.94
N PHE A 94 -14.89 -13.34 15.17
CA PHE A 94 -15.58 -13.72 16.40
C PHE A 94 -16.05 -12.50 17.21
N LYS A 95 -16.87 -11.63 16.63
CA LYS A 95 -18.05 -11.00 17.27
C LYS A 95 -18.54 -9.84 16.40
N LEU A 96 -19.59 -10.10 15.64
CA LEU A 96 -20.55 -9.07 15.30
C LEU A 96 -21.57 -9.02 16.44
N LYS A 97 -21.72 -7.87 17.09
CA LYS A 97 -23.02 -7.26 17.42
C LYS A 97 -22.81 -5.85 17.96
N ASN A 98 -23.32 -4.89 17.18
CA ASN A 98 -23.85 -3.58 17.55
C ASN A 98 -23.20 -2.84 18.73
N LEU A 99 -22.62 -1.68 18.46
CA LEU A 99 -22.87 -0.49 19.28
C LEU A 99 -22.69 0.77 18.43
N GLU A 100 -23.80 1.40 18.06
CA GLU A 100 -23.86 2.85 18.03
C GLU A 100 -23.61 3.34 19.46
N GLU A 101 -22.63 4.23 19.67
CA GLU A 101 -22.67 5.34 20.64
C GLU A 101 -21.29 6.03 20.70
N VAL A 102 -21.21 7.28 20.23
CA VAL A 102 -21.20 8.51 21.05
C VAL A 102 -19.90 8.68 21.85
N TRP A 103 -19.07 9.61 21.38
CA TRP A 103 -17.84 10.06 22.03
C TRP A 103 -18.20 10.83 23.31
N GLY A 104 -17.85 10.28 24.48
CA GLY A 104 -18.06 10.91 25.78
C GLY A 104 -17.07 10.40 26.83
N ASN A 105 -16.40 11.33 27.51
CA ASN A 105 -15.39 11.11 28.54
C ASN A 105 -15.87 10.20 29.70
N GLY A 106 -14.98 9.35 30.23
CA GLY A 106 -15.05 8.89 31.62
C GLY A 106 -14.92 7.38 31.86
N HIS A 107 -13.71 6.98 32.23
CA HIS A 107 -13.30 5.82 33.04
C HIS A 107 -14.36 4.76 33.43
N ILE A 108 -14.15 3.49 33.05
CA ILE A 108 -14.74 2.32 33.74
C ILE A 108 -13.65 1.28 33.98
N GLN A 109 -13.42 0.93 35.25
CA GLN A 109 -12.66 -0.27 35.65
C GLN A 109 -13.62 -1.47 35.66
N HIS A 110 -13.23 -2.58 35.04
CA HIS A 110 -13.67 -3.90 35.49
C HIS A 110 -12.62 -4.97 35.19
N GLY A 111 -12.39 -5.84 36.17
CA GLY A 111 -11.24 -6.72 36.27
C GLY A 111 -11.44 -8.14 35.73
N SER A 112 -10.28 -8.82 35.69
CA SER A 112 -10.04 -10.27 35.71
C SER A 112 -10.61 -11.13 34.58
N GLY A 113 -9.70 -11.62 33.73
CA GLY A 113 -9.80 -12.96 33.15
C GLY A 113 -9.88 -13.05 31.63
N ASN A 114 -8.72 -13.35 31.04
CA ASN A 114 -8.51 -14.18 29.85
C ASN A 114 -8.35 -13.52 28.47
N MET A 115 -7.15 -13.80 27.94
CA MET A 115 -6.69 -13.75 26.55
C MET A 115 -6.53 -12.34 25.97
N GLU A 116 -5.35 -11.77 26.18
CA GLU A 116 -4.87 -10.56 25.51
C GLU A 116 -4.76 -10.83 24.00
N GLU A 117 -5.89 -10.69 23.29
CA GLU A 117 -5.86 -10.42 21.86
C GLU A 117 -5.32 -8.99 21.72
N SER A 118 -3.98 -8.87 21.74
CA SER A 118 -3.30 -7.58 21.66
C SER A 118 -3.81 -6.84 20.43
N ASN A 119 -4.44 -5.68 20.63
CA ASN A 119 -4.84 -4.79 19.54
C ASN A 119 -3.58 -4.39 18.77
N LYS A 120 -3.24 -5.14 17.71
CA LYS A 120 -2.05 -4.87 16.92
C LYS A 120 -2.14 -3.46 16.33
N LEU A 121 -1.08 -2.68 16.49
CA LEU A 121 -0.97 -1.36 15.89
C LEU A 121 -0.82 -1.52 14.39
N ILE A 122 -1.72 -0.93 13.61
CA ILE A 122 -1.71 -1.05 12.15
C ILE A 122 -1.14 0.21 11.53
N LYS A 123 -0.12 0.03 10.68
CA LYS A 123 0.47 1.11 9.88
C LYS A 123 0.28 0.79 8.41
N GLN A 124 -0.50 1.63 7.74
CA GLN A 124 -0.67 1.60 6.29
C GLN A 124 0.42 2.48 5.67
N ILE A 125 1.20 1.90 4.77
CA ILE A 125 2.35 2.56 4.15
C ILE A 125 2.13 2.61 2.65
N LEU A 126 2.48 3.73 2.03
CA LEU A 126 2.60 3.84 0.59
C LEU A 126 4.04 3.56 0.15
N LEU A 127 4.23 2.66 -0.81
CA LEU A 127 5.47 2.45 -1.53
C LEU A 127 5.25 2.85 -2.99
N PHE A 128 5.82 3.99 -3.40
CA PHE A 128 5.46 4.62 -4.66
C PHE A 128 6.68 4.92 -5.54
N ASN A 129 6.48 4.75 -6.84
CA ASN A 129 7.34 5.30 -7.88
C ASN A 129 6.51 5.47 -9.15
N CYS A 130 6.84 6.45 -9.98
CA CYS A 130 6.31 6.55 -11.34
C CYS A 130 7.36 7.25 -12.24
N MET A 131 7.13 7.34 -13.54
CA MET A 131 7.96 8.17 -14.41
C MET A 131 7.36 9.59 -14.51
N ASP A 132 8.18 10.58 -14.86
CA ASP A 132 7.78 11.98 -15.06
C ASP A 132 6.59 12.15 -16.02
N VAL A 133 6.60 11.40 -17.13
CA VAL A 133 5.53 11.31 -18.14
C VAL A 133 4.20 10.78 -17.60
N ARG A 134 4.14 10.35 -16.34
CA ARG A 134 2.92 9.88 -15.67
C ARG A 134 2.30 10.94 -14.77
N HIS A 135 2.83 12.16 -14.75
CA HIS A 135 2.25 13.31 -14.06
C HIS A 135 1.90 13.01 -12.58
N PRO A 136 2.92 12.76 -11.72
CA PRO A 136 2.69 12.38 -10.32
C PRO A 136 1.83 13.40 -9.54
N HIS A 137 1.84 14.67 -9.96
CA HIS A 137 1.02 15.73 -9.38
C HIS A 137 -0.50 15.54 -9.58
N ILE A 138 -0.91 14.65 -10.48
CA ILE A 138 -2.31 14.23 -10.65
C ILE A 138 -2.55 12.89 -9.94
N LEU A 139 -1.59 11.97 -10.04
CA LEU A 139 -1.73 10.61 -9.50
C LEU A 139 -1.78 10.59 -7.97
N LEU A 140 -0.83 11.25 -7.30
CA LEU A 140 -0.73 11.23 -5.83
C LEU A 140 -1.96 11.87 -5.16
N PRO A 141 -2.44 13.07 -5.56
CA PRO A 141 -3.66 13.63 -4.98
C PRO A 141 -4.89 12.75 -5.19
N ARG A 142 -5.05 12.16 -6.38
CA ARG A 142 -6.16 11.25 -6.68
C ARG A 142 -6.12 10.02 -5.78
N LEU A 143 -4.95 9.39 -5.61
CA LEU A 143 -4.76 8.25 -4.72
C LEU A 143 -5.09 8.61 -3.27
N VAL A 144 -4.48 9.68 -2.73
CA VAL A 144 -4.63 10.08 -1.33
C VAL A 144 -6.06 10.48 -1.00
N SER A 145 -6.69 11.32 -1.84
CA SER A 145 -8.09 11.76 -1.63
C SER A 145 -9.08 10.60 -1.71
N THR A 146 -8.87 9.65 -2.64
CA THR A 146 -9.76 8.49 -2.77
C THR A 146 -9.60 7.55 -1.57
N CYS A 147 -8.37 7.29 -1.11
CA CYS A 147 -8.14 6.51 0.12
C CYS A 147 -8.80 7.18 1.33
N ALA A 148 -8.60 8.49 1.52
CA ALA A 148 -9.19 9.24 2.64
C ALA A 148 -10.72 9.21 2.62
N SER A 149 -11.33 9.43 1.44
CA SER A 149 -12.79 9.34 1.26
C SER A 149 -13.32 7.92 1.49
N SER A 150 -12.47 6.91 1.28
CA SER A 150 -12.77 5.51 1.56
C SER A 150 -12.42 5.11 3.00
N GLY A 151 -11.98 6.04 3.87
CA GLY A 151 -11.65 5.79 5.28
C GLY A 151 -10.32 5.07 5.51
N THR A 152 -9.32 5.30 4.67
CA THR A 152 -7.97 4.72 4.75
C THR A 152 -6.93 5.84 4.64
N HIS A 153 -5.93 5.84 5.52
CA HIS A 153 -4.92 6.91 5.59
C HIS A 153 -3.52 6.31 5.67
N PHE A 154 -2.62 6.79 4.83
CA PHE A 154 -1.22 6.37 4.89
C PHE A 154 -0.52 7.03 6.09
N ALA A 155 0.07 6.21 6.95
CA ALA A 155 0.90 6.68 8.06
C ALA A 155 2.27 7.16 7.57
N LYS A 156 2.81 6.52 6.52
CA LYS A 156 4.12 6.83 5.93
C LYS A 156 4.09 6.63 4.41
N ALA A 157 4.94 7.35 3.69
CA ALA A 157 5.19 7.15 2.25
C ALA A 157 6.68 6.98 1.94
N PHE A 158 7.01 5.96 1.17
CA PHE A 158 8.36 5.66 0.72
C PHE A 158 8.47 5.80 -0.80
N PHE A 159 9.45 6.59 -1.23
CA PHE A 159 9.78 6.80 -2.65
C PHE A 159 11.05 6.05 -2.98
N VAL A 160 10.94 5.08 -3.89
CA VAL A 160 11.99 4.07 -4.10
C VAL A 160 12.26 3.89 -5.59
N PRO A 161 13.52 3.83 -6.02
CA PRO A 161 13.83 3.57 -7.41
C PRO A 161 13.47 2.13 -7.80
N SER A 162 12.94 1.95 -9.01
CA SER A 162 12.74 0.61 -9.60
C SER A 162 14.09 -0.10 -9.80
N MET A 163 14.10 -1.42 -9.69
CA MET A 163 15.26 -2.25 -10.02
C MET A 163 15.31 -2.54 -11.52
N SER A 164 14.15 -2.79 -12.13
CA SER A 164 14.02 -3.01 -13.56
C SER A 164 13.99 -1.69 -14.32
N THR A 165 14.65 -1.67 -15.48
CA THR A 165 14.61 -0.52 -16.40
C THR A 165 13.64 -0.79 -17.54
N TYR A 166 13.01 0.27 -18.03
CA TYR A 166 11.95 0.23 -19.05
C TYR A 166 12.39 -0.41 -20.39
N SER A 167 13.69 -0.45 -20.66
CA SER A 167 14.27 -0.87 -21.94
C SER A 167 14.65 -2.35 -22.02
N LYS A 168 14.46 -3.16 -20.97
CA LYS A 168 14.86 -4.58 -20.98
C LYS A 168 13.81 -5.49 -20.37
N VAL A 169 12.95 -6.05 -21.21
CA VAL A 169 12.18 -7.27 -20.92
C VAL A 169 12.96 -8.46 -21.47
N THR A 170 14.08 -8.81 -20.84
CA THR A 170 14.83 -10.02 -21.19
C THR A 170 15.30 -10.74 -19.94
N SER A 171 14.99 -12.04 -19.89
CA SER A 171 15.43 -13.01 -18.89
C SER A 171 16.96 -13.00 -18.82
N GLY A 172 17.54 -12.43 -17.75
CA GLY A 172 18.98 -12.53 -17.47
C GLY A 172 19.73 -11.24 -17.13
N ALA A 173 19.06 -10.10 -16.90
CA ALA A 173 19.78 -8.91 -16.44
C ALA A 173 20.23 -9.06 -14.98
N THR A 174 21.55 -9.24 -14.80
CA THR A 174 22.25 -9.14 -13.52
C THR A 174 21.90 -7.80 -12.85
N ILE A 175 21.48 -7.83 -11.58
CA ILE A 175 21.30 -6.61 -10.79
C ILE A 175 22.65 -5.87 -10.79
N PRO A 176 22.73 -4.62 -11.28
CA PRO A 176 23.97 -3.86 -11.18
C PRO A 176 24.35 -3.75 -9.70
N SER A 177 25.52 -4.29 -9.35
CA SER A 177 26.06 -4.36 -8.00
C SER A 177 26.46 -3.00 -7.42
N ASP A 178 26.32 -1.91 -8.18
CA ASP A 178 26.67 -0.56 -7.73
C ASP A 178 25.44 0.15 -7.14
N ILE A 179 25.09 -0.25 -5.92
CA ILE A 179 24.00 0.35 -5.12
C ILE A 179 24.37 1.79 -4.69
N CYS A 180 25.64 2.19 -4.82
CA CYS A 180 26.19 3.37 -4.16
C CYS A 180 26.08 4.68 -4.97
N ARG A 181 25.62 4.65 -6.23
CA ARG A 181 25.56 5.84 -7.11
C ARG A 181 24.31 5.95 -7.98
N ARG A 182 23.15 5.48 -7.50
CA ARG A 182 21.91 5.82 -8.20
C ARG A 182 21.51 7.26 -7.87
N ASP A 183 21.27 8.03 -8.92
CA ASP A 183 20.65 9.35 -8.81
C ASP A 183 19.23 9.18 -8.25
N LEU A 184 19.00 9.72 -7.05
CA LEU A 184 17.72 9.70 -6.35
C LEU A 184 16.96 11.01 -6.49
N SER A 185 17.44 11.95 -7.32
CA SER A 185 16.82 13.27 -7.51
C SER A 185 15.34 13.17 -7.86
N TRP A 186 14.96 12.15 -8.65
CA TRP A 186 13.57 11.89 -8.97
C TRP A 186 12.75 11.44 -7.75
N GLN A 187 13.25 10.52 -6.93
CA GLN A 187 12.56 10.11 -5.70
C GLN A 187 12.41 11.28 -4.72
N PHE A 188 13.41 12.16 -4.62
CA PHE A 188 13.30 13.38 -3.83
C PHE A 188 12.26 14.35 -4.39
N ASN A 189 12.12 14.45 -5.72
CA ASN A 189 11.04 15.25 -6.32
C ASN A 189 9.66 14.69 -5.96
N LEU A 190 9.48 13.36 -6.03
CA LEU A 190 8.23 12.70 -5.61
C LEU A 190 7.93 12.94 -4.12
N GLN A 191 8.96 12.87 -3.27
CA GLN A 191 8.83 13.17 -1.84
C GLN A 191 8.36 14.62 -1.61
N MET A 192 9.01 15.59 -2.25
CA MET A 192 8.62 17.01 -2.15
C MET A 192 7.17 17.25 -2.57
N LEU A 193 6.73 16.58 -3.64
CA LEU A 193 5.35 16.66 -4.11
C LEU A 193 4.38 16.06 -3.08
N TRP A 194 4.70 14.90 -2.50
CA TRP A 194 3.91 14.30 -1.43
C TRP A 194 3.78 15.22 -0.23
N GLU A 195 4.89 15.80 0.23
CA GLU A 195 4.91 16.70 1.37
C GLU A 195 4.06 17.96 1.11
N LYS A 196 4.09 18.51 -0.12
CA LYS A 196 3.19 19.61 -0.54
C LYS A 196 1.71 19.20 -0.46
N ILE A 197 1.38 17.97 -0.85
CA ILE A 197 0.00 17.45 -0.84
C ILE A 197 -0.50 17.26 0.60
N ILE A 198 0.31 16.68 1.49
CA ILE A 198 -0.09 16.38 2.87
C ILE A 198 -0.19 17.65 3.73
N HIS A 199 0.74 18.59 3.57
CA HIS A 199 0.82 19.79 4.44
C HIS A 199 0.15 21.04 3.86
N GLY A 200 -0.26 21.03 2.58
CA GLY A 200 -0.98 22.13 1.94
C GLY A 200 -0.19 23.44 1.80
N LYS A 201 1.13 23.45 2.03
CA LYS A 201 2.00 24.62 1.88
C LYS A 201 3.05 24.39 0.80
N GLU A 202 3.34 25.42 0.02
CA GLU A 202 4.52 25.39 -0.84
C GLU A 202 5.78 25.37 0.02
N VAL A 203 6.52 24.26 -0.06
CA VAL A 203 7.90 24.14 0.43
C VAL A 203 8.84 24.94 -0.52
N GLY A 204 8.45 26.17 -0.86
CA GLY A 204 9.13 27.02 -1.84
C GLY A 204 10.24 27.88 -1.25
N THR A 205 10.40 27.90 0.07
CA THR A 205 11.28 28.86 0.77
C THR A 205 12.34 28.22 1.67
N LEU A 206 12.62 26.91 1.51
CA LEU A 206 13.64 26.20 2.30
C LEU A 206 14.92 25.87 1.52
N LEU A 207 15.07 26.43 0.32
CA LEU A 207 16.19 26.15 -0.58
C LEU A 207 17.23 27.28 -0.61
N ASP A 208 17.54 27.88 0.54
CA ASP A 208 18.77 28.71 0.70
C ASP A 208 19.79 28.09 1.65
N LYS A 209 19.46 26.96 2.29
CA LYS A 209 20.46 26.11 2.93
C LYS A 209 20.26 24.73 2.37
N GLY A 210 21.05 24.41 1.36
CA GLY A 210 21.13 23.06 0.82
C GLY A 210 21.20 22.09 1.98
N ALA A 211 20.11 21.35 2.19
CA ALA A 211 20.15 20.12 2.93
C ALA A 211 21.14 19.27 2.13
N LYS A 212 22.41 19.28 2.56
CA LYS A 212 23.40 18.32 2.14
C LYS A 212 22.76 16.98 2.47
N MET A 213 22.14 16.40 1.46
CA MET A 213 21.37 15.19 1.59
C MET A 213 22.40 14.09 1.73
N ASP A 214 22.82 13.85 2.97
CA ASP A 214 23.81 12.83 3.30
C ASP A 214 23.33 11.51 2.72
N ASN A 215 24.12 11.03 1.76
CA ASN A 215 23.95 9.76 1.10
C ASN A 215 23.67 8.65 2.13
N ALA A 216 22.59 7.91 1.92
CA ALA A 216 22.35 6.59 2.50
C ALA A 216 22.46 6.48 4.04
N LYS A 217 21.90 7.43 4.81
CA LYS A 217 21.62 7.13 6.22
C LYS A 217 20.50 6.09 6.31
N ILE A 218 20.78 4.99 7.01
CA ILE A 218 19.78 3.98 7.35
C ILE A 218 18.68 4.68 8.16
N LEU A 219 17.45 4.60 7.67
CA LEU A 219 16.29 5.18 8.36
C LEU A 219 16.12 4.45 9.72
N PRO A 220 16.01 5.16 10.85
CA PRO A 220 15.78 4.53 12.15
C PRO A 220 14.43 3.81 12.15
N HIS A 221 14.30 2.68 12.86
CA HIS A 221 13.04 1.93 12.92
C HIS A 221 11.94 2.71 13.65
N GLU A 222 12.34 3.59 14.56
CA GLU A 222 11.50 4.56 15.27
C GLU A 222 10.67 5.40 14.30
N PHE A 223 11.20 5.68 13.10
CA PHE A 223 10.48 6.38 12.04
C PHE A 223 9.14 5.72 11.71
N LEU A 224 9.06 4.38 11.73
CA LEU A 224 7.83 3.67 11.42
C LEU A 224 6.83 3.74 12.58
N TYR A 225 7.33 3.72 13.81
CA TYR A 225 6.52 3.65 15.02
C TYR A 225 5.92 5.02 15.37
N GLU A 226 6.66 6.10 15.13
CA GLU A 226 6.23 7.46 15.42
C GLU A 226 4.99 7.89 14.60
N ASP A 227 4.07 8.58 15.28
CA ASP A 227 2.91 9.16 14.62
C ASP A 227 3.29 10.39 13.79
N ALA A 228 2.67 10.48 12.61
CA ALA A 228 2.88 11.58 11.68
C ALA A 228 2.32 12.93 12.19
N SER A 229 1.69 12.97 13.37
CA SER A 229 1.11 14.18 13.98
C SER A 229 2.13 15.26 14.32
N ARG A 230 3.43 14.90 14.39
CA ARG A 230 4.54 15.83 14.63
C ARG A 230 5.16 16.41 13.36
N CYS A 231 4.59 16.17 12.19
CA CYS A 231 5.17 16.66 10.94
C CYS A 231 5.01 18.18 10.82
N SER A 232 6.09 18.92 11.07
CA SER A 232 6.19 20.36 10.87
C SER A 232 7.13 20.64 9.69
N PRO A 233 6.69 21.35 8.65
CA PRO A 233 7.56 21.75 7.54
C PRO A 233 8.74 22.63 7.97
N ALA A 234 8.70 23.22 9.17
CA ALA A 234 9.73 24.14 9.66
C ALA A 234 11.04 23.44 10.08
N ASP A 235 10.98 22.14 10.42
CA ASP A 235 12.11 21.44 11.03
C ASP A 235 13.00 20.71 10.01
N ASN A 236 12.73 20.86 8.70
CA ASN A 236 13.35 20.07 7.62
C ASN A 236 13.29 18.55 7.87
N TYR A 237 12.37 18.11 8.72
CA TYR A 237 12.20 16.73 9.14
C TYR A 237 10.87 16.21 8.60
N PHE A 238 10.95 15.35 7.59
CA PHE A 238 9.77 14.72 7.00
C PHE A 238 9.33 13.54 7.85
N ALA A 239 8.47 13.76 8.85
CA ALA A 239 8.00 12.71 9.75
C ALA A 239 7.10 11.67 9.05
N CYS A 240 6.57 11.97 7.87
CA CYS A 240 5.62 11.11 7.16
C CYS A 240 6.12 10.56 5.83
N SER A 241 7.33 10.90 5.38
CA SER A 241 7.89 10.38 4.13
C SER A 241 9.41 10.19 4.15
N ALA A 242 9.90 9.25 3.35
CA ALA A 242 11.33 9.07 3.14
C ALA A 242 11.65 8.57 1.71
N VAL A 243 12.85 8.90 1.24
CA VAL A 243 13.43 8.29 0.03
C VAL A 243 14.30 7.12 0.44
N MET A 244 14.02 5.94 -0.12
CA MET A 244 14.81 4.75 0.16
C MET A 244 15.80 4.47 -0.99
N PRO A 245 17.04 4.04 -0.69
CA PRO A 245 18.07 3.89 -1.70
C PRO A 245 17.82 2.74 -2.69
N SER A 246 17.08 1.71 -2.27
CA SER A 246 16.70 0.60 -3.16
C SER A 246 15.53 -0.21 -2.61
N LEU A 247 14.86 -0.93 -3.50
CA LEU A 247 13.75 -1.80 -3.14
C LEU A 247 14.16 -2.97 -2.21
N PRO A 248 15.27 -3.70 -2.43
CA PRO A 248 15.68 -4.76 -1.52
C PRO A 248 16.00 -4.25 -0.11
N LEU A 249 16.64 -3.08 0.00
CA LEU A 249 16.91 -2.45 1.30
C LEU A 249 15.62 -2.01 1.99
N THR A 250 14.64 -1.51 1.24
CA THR A 250 13.34 -1.11 1.78
C THR A 250 12.57 -2.30 2.33
N ILE A 251 12.47 -3.40 1.57
CA ILE A 251 11.78 -4.62 2.02
C ILE A 251 12.50 -5.22 3.24
N LYS A 252 13.83 -5.26 3.22
CA LYS A 252 14.61 -5.71 4.40
C LYS A 252 14.31 -4.84 5.62
N TRP A 253 14.33 -3.52 5.47
CA TRP A 253 14.06 -2.59 6.55
C TRP A 253 12.64 -2.75 7.13
N LEU A 254 11.63 -2.95 6.27
CA LEU A 254 10.26 -3.24 6.71
C LEU A 254 10.17 -4.55 7.50
N ARG A 255 10.85 -5.61 7.03
CA ARG A 255 10.97 -6.90 7.74
C ARG A 255 11.62 -6.72 9.12
N ASP A 256 12.71 -5.97 9.17
CA ASP A 256 13.43 -5.70 10.41
C ASP A 256 12.55 -4.92 11.42
N CYS A 257 11.72 -3.97 10.94
CA CYS A 257 10.78 -3.24 11.80
C CYS A 257 9.68 -4.15 12.38
N VAL A 258 9.02 -4.98 11.57
CA VAL A 258 7.97 -5.88 12.08
C VAL A 258 8.54 -6.97 12.98
N LYS A 259 9.79 -7.39 12.75
CA LYS A 259 10.49 -8.35 13.61
C LYS A 259 10.81 -7.75 14.99
N GLN A 260 11.18 -6.46 15.03
CA GLN A 260 11.49 -5.79 16.29
C GLN A 260 10.25 -5.39 17.08
N ASN A 261 9.09 -5.25 16.43
CA ASN A 261 7.84 -4.94 17.08
C ASN A 261 6.72 -5.91 16.65
N PRO A 262 6.56 -7.07 17.32
CA PRO A 262 5.53 -8.08 16.96
C PRO A 262 4.07 -7.60 17.12
N SER A 263 3.86 -6.53 17.90
CA SER A 263 2.54 -5.88 18.02
C SER A 263 2.19 -5.02 16.81
N LEU A 264 3.14 -4.78 15.90
CA LEU A 264 2.95 -4.00 14.70
C LEU A 264 2.49 -4.87 13.53
N LYS A 265 1.43 -4.43 12.86
CA LYS A 265 0.97 -4.92 11.57
C LYS A 265 1.20 -3.87 10.51
N VAL A 266 1.97 -4.21 9.48
CA VAL A 266 2.34 -3.31 8.40
C VAL A 266 1.65 -3.73 7.11
N GLN A 267 0.93 -2.79 6.52
CA GLN A 267 0.19 -2.98 5.27
C GLN A 267 0.76 -2.02 4.22
N VAL A 268 1.46 -2.55 3.23
CA VAL A 268 2.19 -1.74 2.24
C VAL A 268 1.44 -1.75 0.91
N LEU A 269 0.91 -0.61 0.48
CA LEU A 269 0.44 -0.43 -0.89
C LEU A 269 1.62 -0.13 -1.81
N VAL A 270 1.84 -0.96 -2.81
CA VAL A 270 2.84 -0.76 -3.87
C VAL A 270 2.13 -0.36 -5.16
N THR A 271 2.36 0.85 -5.64
CA THR A 271 1.69 1.37 -6.84
C THR A 271 2.48 2.46 -7.58
N GLY A 272 1.93 2.99 -8.67
CA GLY A 272 2.53 4.03 -9.51
C GLY A 272 3.35 3.52 -10.69
N SER A 273 3.78 2.26 -10.64
CA SER A 273 4.60 1.66 -11.69
C SER A 273 4.45 0.15 -11.75
N LEU A 274 4.16 -0.39 -12.93
CA LEU A 274 4.14 -1.82 -13.16
C LEU A 274 5.53 -2.46 -12.97
N HIS A 275 6.61 -1.72 -13.25
CA HIS A 275 7.97 -2.18 -13.02
C HIS A 275 8.26 -2.32 -11.52
N LEU A 276 7.85 -1.33 -10.71
CA LEU A 276 7.98 -1.41 -9.26
C LEU A 276 7.24 -2.62 -8.69
N VAL A 277 5.99 -2.83 -9.13
CA VAL A 277 5.17 -3.99 -8.73
C VAL A 277 5.82 -5.31 -9.14
N GLY A 278 6.30 -5.40 -10.38
CA GLY A 278 7.03 -6.58 -10.87
C GLY A 278 8.30 -6.87 -10.07
N ASP A 279 9.06 -5.83 -9.70
CA ASP A 279 10.26 -5.95 -8.89
C ASP A 279 9.94 -6.47 -7.48
N VAL A 280 8.87 -5.97 -6.85
CA VAL A 280 8.40 -6.50 -5.55
C VAL A 280 8.03 -7.97 -5.69
N LEU A 281 7.21 -8.34 -6.67
CA LEU A 281 6.83 -9.73 -6.90
C LEU A 281 8.05 -10.65 -7.06
N LYS A 282 9.07 -10.21 -7.79
CA LYS A 282 10.32 -10.97 -7.96
C LYS A 282 11.07 -11.16 -6.63
N LEU A 283 11.05 -10.17 -5.74
CA LEU A 283 11.69 -10.26 -4.42
C LEU A 283 10.89 -11.12 -3.43
N MET A 284 9.57 -11.25 -3.61
CA MET A 284 8.70 -12.05 -2.76
C MET A 284 8.65 -13.53 -3.17
N LYS A 285 8.78 -13.85 -4.46
CA LYS A 285 8.73 -15.21 -5.01
C LYS A 285 10.08 -15.97 -4.97
N ARG A 286 10.88 -15.80 -3.91
CA ARG A 286 12.17 -16.51 -3.82
C ARG A 286 11.99 -18.02 -3.86
#